data_AF-A0A8J4WY62-F1
#
_entry.id   AF-A0A8J4WY62-F1
#
_cell.length_a   1.000
_cell.length_b   1.000
_cell.length_c   1.000
_cell.angle_alpha   90.00
_cell.angle_beta   90.00
_cell.angle_gamma   90.00
#
_symmetry.space_group_name_H-M   'P 1'
#
loop_
_entity.id
_entity.type
_entity.pdbx_description
1 polymer ?
#
loop_
_entity_poly.entity_id
_entity_poly.type
_entity_poly.pdbx_seq_one_letter_code
_entity_poly.pdbx_strand_id
1 'polypeptide(L)'
;MAASAGASAAPGSTGDEAFMTFYTEVKQIEKRDSVLTSKQQIDRLLRPGSTYFNLNPFEVLQIDPEATDEELKKRFRALSILVHPDKNQDDADRAQQAFEAVDKAYKLLLDPEQKKRAVDVIHAGKEYIEHNMNQKRKQLKKDGKPTVIEEDDPEVFRQAVYKQTMKLFAELEIKRKEREAKEMHERKRQREEEIETQEKAKREKEWQKNFE
;
A
#
# COMPACT_ATOMS: atom_id res chain seq x y z
N MET A 1 19.17 64.55 -33.10
CA MET A 1 18.41 65.20 -32.01
C MET A 1 17.48 64.17 -31.40
N ALA A 2 17.49 64.08 -30.06
CA ALA A 2 16.51 63.50 -29.13
C ALA A 2 16.07 62.03 -29.37
N ALA A 3 16.40 61.02 -28.55
CA ALA A 3 16.41 60.83 -27.09
C ALA A 3 15.03 60.69 -26.42
N SER A 4 14.91 59.60 -25.65
CA SER A 4 13.93 59.27 -24.59
C SER A 4 12.54 58.79 -25.03
N ALA A 5 11.85 57.86 -24.38
CA ALA A 5 12.10 56.91 -23.30
C ALA A 5 10.81 56.07 -23.13
N GLY A 6 10.87 54.94 -22.42
CA GLY A 6 9.65 54.37 -21.80
C GLY A 6 9.59 52.86 -21.73
N ALA A 7 9.99 52.32 -20.59
CA ALA A 7 9.88 50.91 -20.21
C ALA A 7 8.44 50.49 -19.91
N SER A 8 8.12 49.19 -20.05
CA SER A 8 7.27 48.49 -19.08
C SER A 8 7.32 46.97 -19.25
N ALA A 9 7.61 46.32 -18.12
CA ALA A 9 7.52 44.91 -17.74
C ALA A 9 6.56 43.97 -18.49
N ALA A 10 6.99 42.70 -18.62
CA ALA A 10 6.14 41.51 -18.82
C ALA A 10 5.11 41.36 -17.65
N PRO A 11 3.99 40.62 -17.78
CA PRO A 11 4.06 39.14 -17.89
C PRO A 11 2.87 38.43 -18.59
N GLY A 12 3.10 37.18 -19.02
CA GLY A 12 2.06 36.14 -18.97
C GLY A 12 1.30 35.81 -20.26
N SER A 13 1.73 34.76 -20.97
CA SER A 13 0.82 33.81 -21.63
C SER A 13 1.46 32.44 -21.97
N THR A 14 2.69 32.16 -21.54
CA THR A 14 3.34 30.86 -21.78
C THR A 14 2.80 29.74 -20.88
N GLY A 15 2.19 30.10 -19.75
CA GLY A 15 1.56 29.14 -18.83
C GLY A 15 0.30 28.52 -19.42
N ASP A 16 -0.54 29.28 -20.12
CA ASP A 16 -1.80 28.78 -20.67
C ASP A 16 -1.61 27.92 -21.92
N GLU A 17 -0.63 28.22 -22.77
CA GLU A 17 -0.30 27.36 -23.92
C GLU A 17 0.39 26.06 -23.50
N ALA A 18 1.28 26.12 -22.51
CA ALA A 18 1.91 24.93 -21.92
C ALA A 18 0.89 24.08 -21.13
N PHE A 19 -0.05 24.72 -20.44
CA PHE A 19 -1.13 24.05 -19.74
C PHE A 19 -2.16 23.47 -20.70
N MET A 20 -2.52 24.17 -21.78
CA MET A 20 -3.42 23.66 -22.82
C MET A 20 -2.78 22.49 -23.57
N THR A 21 -1.48 22.57 -23.90
CA THR A 21 -0.72 21.47 -24.50
C THR A 21 -0.70 20.26 -23.56
N PHE A 22 -0.37 20.46 -22.27
CA PHE A 22 -0.47 19.43 -21.23
C PHE A 22 -1.89 18.86 -21.10
N TYR A 23 -2.94 19.68 -21.19
CA TYR A 23 -4.33 19.24 -21.08
C TYR A 23 -4.79 18.44 -22.31
N THR A 24 -4.35 18.80 -23.52
CA THR A 24 -4.57 18.00 -24.73
C THR A 24 -3.77 16.70 -24.72
N GLU A 25 -2.57 16.69 -24.15
CA GLU A 25 -1.75 15.49 -23.99
C GLU A 25 -2.37 14.55 -22.93
N VAL A 26 -2.87 15.10 -21.82
CA VAL A 26 -3.67 14.38 -20.80
C VAL A 26 -4.97 13.83 -21.40
N LYS A 27 -5.68 14.60 -22.23
CA LYS A 27 -6.88 14.13 -22.95
C LYS A 27 -6.60 13.06 -24.02
N GLN A 28 -5.38 13.03 -24.58
CA GLN A 28 -4.96 11.96 -25.48
C GLN A 28 -4.45 10.71 -24.73
N ILE A 29 -3.98 10.87 -23.49
CA ILE A 29 -3.73 9.77 -22.54
C ILE A 29 -5.05 9.18 -22.01
N GLU A 30 -6.09 10.00 -21.79
CA GLU A 30 -7.45 9.56 -21.45
C GLU A 30 -8.12 8.73 -22.56
N LYS A 31 -7.78 8.98 -23.83
CA LYS A 31 -8.34 8.26 -24.99
C LYS A 31 -7.70 6.88 -25.27
N ARG A 32 -6.75 6.42 -24.45
CA ARG A 32 -6.06 5.13 -24.60
C ARG A 32 -6.60 4.03 -23.65
N ASP A 33 -7.84 4.17 -23.18
CA ASP A 33 -8.80 3.11 -22.82
C ASP A 33 -8.22 1.80 -22.24
N SER A 34 -7.48 1.91 -21.14
CA SER A 34 -7.20 0.78 -20.23
C SER A 34 -7.19 1.19 -18.74
N VAL A 35 -7.48 2.45 -18.43
CA VAL A 35 -7.28 3.05 -17.11
C VAL A 35 -8.64 3.33 -16.47
N LEU A 36 -8.94 2.67 -15.35
CA LEU A 36 -10.17 2.91 -14.56
C LEU A 36 -10.39 4.41 -14.31
N THR A 37 -11.65 4.84 -14.42
CA THR A 37 -12.10 6.20 -14.04
C THR A 37 -11.82 6.49 -12.56
N SER A 38 -11.83 7.77 -12.16
CA SER A 38 -11.66 8.19 -10.75
C SER A 38 -12.61 7.44 -9.80
N LYS A 39 -13.90 7.34 -10.16
CA LYS A 39 -14.90 6.61 -9.37
C LYS A 39 -14.58 5.13 -9.28
N GLN A 40 -14.23 4.48 -10.39
CA GLN A 40 -13.85 3.07 -10.39
C GLN A 40 -12.58 2.82 -9.55
N GLN A 41 -11.62 3.76 -9.53
CA GLN A 41 -10.43 3.62 -8.70
C GLN A 41 -10.72 3.75 -7.21
N ILE A 42 -11.58 4.69 -6.83
CA ILE A 42 -12.08 4.82 -5.46
C ILE A 42 -12.83 3.54 -5.06
N ASP A 43 -13.73 3.05 -5.91
CA ASP A 43 -14.46 1.79 -5.67
C ASP A 43 -13.52 0.59 -5.53
N ARG A 44 -12.48 0.49 -6.36
CA ARG A 44 -11.48 -0.58 -6.26
C ARG A 44 -10.77 -0.56 -4.91
N LEU A 45 -10.35 0.62 -4.44
CA LEU A 45 -9.57 0.80 -3.22
C LEU A 45 -10.42 0.71 -1.95
N LEU A 46 -11.74 0.91 -2.06
CA LEU A 46 -12.68 0.90 -0.93
C LEU A 46 -13.73 -0.20 -1.00
N ARG A 47 -13.62 -1.14 -1.93
CA ARG A 47 -14.53 -2.30 -1.98
C ARG A 47 -14.49 -3.09 -0.67
N PRO A 48 -15.57 -3.79 -0.30
CA PRO A 48 -15.54 -4.71 0.83
C PRO A 48 -14.34 -5.69 0.73
N GLY A 49 -13.56 -5.80 1.81
CA GLY A 49 -12.33 -6.59 1.83
C GLY A 49 -11.10 -5.87 1.27
N SER A 50 -11.19 -4.61 0.84
CA SER A 50 -10.04 -3.82 0.39
C SER A 50 -8.96 -3.66 1.45
N THR A 51 -9.30 -3.74 2.73
CA THR A 51 -8.32 -3.76 3.84
C THR A 51 -7.30 -4.88 3.70
N TYR A 52 -7.68 -6.04 3.18
CA TYR A 52 -6.77 -7.15 2.90
C TYR A 52 -6.06 -6.96 1.56
N PHE A 53 -6.77 -6.47 0.53
CA PHE A 53 -6.18 -6.21 -0.78
C PHE A 53 -5.10 -5.12 -0.75
N ASN A 54 -5.33 -4.07 0.04
CA ASN A 54 -4.46 -2.92 0.16
C ASN A 54 -3.23 -3.19 1.05
N LEU A 55 -3.09 -4.40 1.61
CA LEU A 55 -1.86 -4.82 2.31
C LEU A 55 -0.70 -5.00 1.33
N ASN A 56 -1.00 -5.36 0.08
CA ASN A 56 0.02 -5.43 -0.96
C ASN A 56 0.16 -4.05 -1.63
N PRO A 57 1.27 -3.33 -1.42
CA PRO A 57 1.44 -1.97 -1.95
C PRO A 57 1.59 -1.93 -3.48
N PHE A 58 2.09 -3.01 -4.11
CA PHE A 58 2.23 -3.10 -5.56
C PHE A 58 0.87 -3.17 -6.26
N GLU A 59 -0.09 -3.88 -5.65
CA GLU A 59 -1.48 -3.99 -6.12
C GLU A 59 -2.24 -2.67 -5.99
N VAL A 60 -2.03 -1.94 -4.89
CA VAL A 60 -2.62 -0.60 -4.69
C VAL A 60 -2.17 0.34 -5.82
N LEU A 61 -0.87 0.36 -6.10
CA LEU A 61 -0.28 1.25 -7.10
C LEU A 61 -0.38 0.72 -8.55
N GLN A 62 -0.84 -0.51 -8.74
CA GLN A 62 -0.94 -1.19 -10.04
C GLN A 62 0.42 -1.22 -10.77
N ILE A 63 1.46 -1.64 -10.05
CA ILE A 63 2.81 -1.77 -10.57
C ILE A 63 3.33 -3.18 -10.38
N ASP A 64 4.28 -3.56 -11.22
CA ASP A 64 4.98 -4.82 -11.09
C ASP A 64 5.93 -4.79 -9.86
N PRO A 65 6.12 -5.91 -9.15
CA PRO A 65 7.14 -6.03 -8.10
C PRO A 65 8.57 -5.68 -8.55
N GLU A 66 8.87 -5.85 -9.84
CA GLU A 66 10.15 -5.50 -10.48
C GLU A 66 10.19 -4.07 -11.02
N ALA A 67 9.11 -3.29 -10.82
CA ALA A 67 9.02 -1.92 -11.33
C ALA A 67 10.11 -1.00 -10.74
N THR A 68 10.57 -0.08 -11.59
CA THR A 68 11.59 0.90 -11.23
C THR A 68 11.03 2.00 -10.32
N ASP A 69 11.92 2.71 -9.61
CA ASP A 69 11.50 3.82 -8.75
C ASP A 69 10.90 5.00 -9.55
N GLU A 70 11.26 5.12 -10.83
CA GLU A 70 10.64 6.10 -11.75
C GLU A 70 9.20 5.74 -12.07
N GLU A 71 8.92 4.46 -12.34
CA GLU A 71 7.57 3.95 -12.56
C GLU A 71 6.71 4.07 -11.31
N LEU A 72 7.28 3.77 -10.14
CA LEU A 72 6.63 3.97 -8.85
C LEU A 72 6.16 5.43 -8.68
N LYS A 73 7.06 6.40 -8.91
CA LYS A 73 6.73 7.84 -8.82
C LYS A 73 5.68 8.26 -9.84
N LYS A 74 5.79 7.77 -11.09
CA LYS A 74 4.85 8.08 -12.17
C LYS A 74 3.44 7.58 -11.83
N ARG A 75 3.35 6.35 -11.33
CA ARG A 75 2.08 5.68 -10.99
C ARG A 75 1.44 6.28 -9.77
N PHE A 76 2.22 6.61 -8.75
CA PHE A 76 1.76 7.37 -7.59
C PHE A 76 1.13 8.71 -8.02
N ARG A 77 1.85 9.53 -8.80
CA ARG A 77 1.31 10.82 -9.28
C ARG A 77 0.00 10.67 -10.05
N ALA A 78 -0.08 9.68 -10.95
CA ALA A 78 -1.28 9.42 -11.73
C ALA A 78 -2.46 9.03 -10.83
N LEU A 79 -2.27 8.08 -9.92
CA LEU A 79 -3.32 7.63 -9.01
C LEU A 79 -3.74 8.72 -8.04
N SER A 80 -2.80 9.47 -7.47
CA SER A 80 -3.07 10.60 -6.57
C SER A 80 -3.99 11.62 -7.21
N ILE A 81 -3.80 11.95 -8.48
CA ILE A 81 -4.69 12.88 -9.21
C ILE A 81 -6.08 12.28 -9.40
N LEU A 82 -6.16 10.98 -9.71
CA LEU A 82 -7.44 10.30 -9.94
C LEU A 82 -8.29 10.23 -8.67
N VAL A 83 -7.68 9.97 -7.51
CA VAL A 83 -8.38 9.80 -6.23
C VAL A 83 -8.34 11.03 -5.34
N HIS A 84 -7.85 12.17 -5.82
CA HIS A 84 -7.75 13.39 -5.01
C HIS A 84 -9.14 13.90 -4.58
N PRO A 85 -9.37 14.29 -3.31
CA PRO A 85 -10.68 14.78 -2.85
C PRO A 85 -11.14 16.05 -3.58
N ASP A 86 -10.22 16.95 -3.93
CA ASP A 86 -10.54 18.18 -4.67
C ASP A 86 -11.14 17.93 -6.07
N LYS A 87 -10.75 16.84 -6.73
CA LYS A 87 -11.30 16.44 -8.04
C LYS A 87 -12.57 15.59 -7.93
N ASN A 88 -12.81 15.02 -6.75
CA ASN A 88 -13.92 14.11 -6.48
C ASN A 88 -14.82 14.70 -5.38
N GLN A 89 -15.23 15.96 -5.54
CA GLN A 89 -16.00 16.69 -4.52
C GLN A 89 -17.33 16.01 -4.17
N ASP A 90 -17.94 15.31 -5.13
CA ASP A 90 -19.17 14.53 -4.93
C ASP A 90 -18.99 13.34 -3.96
N ASP A 91 -17.76 12.85 -3.80
CA ASP A 91 -17.41 11.68 -2.98
C ASP A 91 -16.09 11.92 -2.23
N ALA A 92 -15.96 13.12 -1.66
CA ALA A 92 -14.70 13.62 -1.11
C ALA A 92 -14.17 12.74 0.04
N ASP A 93 -15.05 12.21 0.89
CA ASP A 93 -14.68 11.33 2.01
C ASP A 93 -14.06 10.02 1.52
N ARG A 94 -14.67 9.39 0.50
CA ARG A 94 -14.14 8.15 -0.09
C ARG A 94 -12.89 8.44 -0.92
N ALA A 95 -12.84 9.55 -1.64
CA ALA A 95 -11.64 9.98 -2.34
C ALA A 95 -10.47 10.16 -1.36
N GLN A 96 -10.68 10.79 -0.21
CA GLN A 96 -9.68 10.95 0.84
C GLN A 96 -9.17 9.60 1.36
N GLN A 97 -10.07 8.65 1.67
CA GLN A 97 -9.67 7.31 2.12
C GLN A 97 -8.89 6.53 1.04
N ALA A 98 -9.31 6.65 -0.22
CA ALA A 98 -8.61 6.03 -1.35
C ALA A 98 -7.22 6.67 -1.56
N PHE A 99 -7.11 7.99 -1.41
CA PHE A 99 -5.84 8.71 -1.46
C PHE A 99 -4.90 8.25 -0.35
N GLU A 100 -5.39 8.12 0.88
CA GLU A 100 -4.60 7.61 2.02
C GLU A 100 -4.08 6.19 1.77
N ALA A 101 -4.86 5.32 1.14
CA ALA A 101 -4.41 3.99 0.76
C ALA A 101 -3.25 4.04 -0.26
N VAL A 102 -3.37 4.90 -1.28
CA VAL A 102 -2.33 5.11 -2.30
C VAL A 102 -1.07 5.71 -1.69
N ASP A 103 -1.20 6.72 -0.82
CA ASP A 103 -0.09 7.38 -0.12
C ASP A 103 0.63 6.41 0.83
N LYS A 104 -0.12 5.61 1.59
CA LYS A 104 0.47 4.57 2.46
C LYS A 104 1.27 3.54 1.66
N ALA A 105 0.74 3.07 0.53
CA ALA A 105 1.44 2.13 -0.34
C ALA A 105 2.74 2.74 -0.90
N TYR A 106 2.68 3.99 -1.35
CA TYR A 106 3.87 4.70 -1.85
C TYR A 106 4.93 4.90 -0.76
N LYS A 107 4.54 5.31 0.45
CA LYS A 107 5.46 5.48 1.58
C LYS A 107 6.16 4.17 1.97
N LEU A 108 5.43 3.05 1.95
CA LEU A 108 6.00 1.73 2.22
C LEU A 108 7.05 1.36 1.18
N LEU A 109 6.77 1.60 -0.12
CA LEU A 109 7.71 1.28 -1.20
C LEU A 109 8.86 2.27 -1.33
N LEU A 110 8.74 3.46 -0.76
CA LEU A 110 9.82 4.45 -0.71
C LEU A 110 10.92 4.06 0.28
N ASP A 111 10.56 3.35 1.35
CA ASP A 111 11.52 2.78 2.30
C ASP A 111 12.14 1.49 1.70
N PRO A 112 13.46 1.45 1.43
CA PRO A 112 14.11 0.30 0.81
C PRO A 112 13.96 -1.00 1.61
N GLU A 113 13.93 -0.91 2.95
CA GLU A 113 13.79 -2.09 3.81
C GLU A 113 12.37 -2.65 3.73
N GLN A 114 11.37 -1.77 3.77
CA GLN A 114 9.97 -2.17 3.65
C GLN A 114 9.64 -2.67 2.24
N LYS A 115 10.16 -2.00 1.20
CA LYS A 115 10.06 -2.45 -0.20
C LYS A 115 10.64 -3.86 -0.34
N LYS A 116 11.84 -4.10 0.19
CA LYS A 116 12.48 -5.42 0.16
C LYS A 116 11.61 -6.47 0.84
N ARG A 117 11.13 -6.21 2.06
CA ARG A 117 10.23 -7.14 2.77
C ARG A 117 8.97 -7.45 1.96
N ALA A 118 8.36 -6.45 1.31
CA ALA A 118 7.19 -6.66 0.47
C ALA A 118 7.51 -7.53 -0.76
N VAL A 119 8.67 -7.32 -1.40
CA VAL A 119 9.15 -8.16 -2.52
C VAL A 119 9.44 -9.59 -2.06
N ASP A 120 10.05 -9.77 -0.89
CA ASP A 120 10.35 -11.09 -0.31
C ASP A 120 9.06 -11.89 -0.07
N VAL A 121 7.97 -11.24 0.37
CA VAL A 121 6.64 -11.88 0.53
C VAL A 121 6.08 -12.37 -0.80
N ILE A 122 6.25 -11.59 -1.87
CA ILE A 122 5.81 -11.96 -3.22
C ILE A 122 6.60 -13.16 -3.72
N HIS A 123 7.92 -13.15 -3.54
CA HIS A 123 8.80 -14.27 -3.88
C HIS A 123 8.42 -15.54 -3.11
N ALA A 124 8.22 -15.43 -1.80
CA ALA A 124 7.79 -16.57 -0.97
C ALA A 124 6.45 -17.16 -1.44
N GLY A 125 5.51 -16.32 -1.88
CA GLY A 125 4.24 -16.78 -2.47
C GLY A 125 4.45 -17.58 -3.75
N LYS A 126 5.32 -17.11 -4.64
CA LYS A 126 5.68 -17.80 -5.89
C LYS A 126 6.38 -19.13 -5.63
N GLU A 127 7.41 -19.12 -4.78
CA GLU A 127 8.17 -20.32 -4.40
C GLU A 127 7.27 -21.39 -3.76
N TYR A 128 6.30 -20.99 -2.93
CA TYR A 128 5.33 -21.91 -2.35
C TYR A 128 4.49 -22.63 -3.41
N ILE A 129 3.99 -21.90 -4.41
CA ILE A 129 3.19 -22.50 -5.50
C ILE A 129 4.06 -23.43 -6.34
N GLU A 130 5.26 -23.01 -6.72
CA GLU A 130 6.21 -23.84 -7.47
C GLU A 130 6.59 -25.12 -6.70
N HIS A 131 6.82 -25.00 -5.39
CA HIS A 131 7.08 -26.15 -4.53
C HIS A 131 5.90 -27.12 -4.52
N ASN A 132 4.68 -26.61 -4.31
CA ASN A 132 3.47 -27.43 -4.28
C ASN A 132 3.21 -28.13 -5.62
N MET A 133 3.39 -27.42 -6.74
CA MET A 133 3.31 -28.01 -8.08
C MET A 133 4.32 -29.14 -8.26
N ASN A 134 5.57 -28.93 -7.86
CA ASN A 134 6.60 -29.96 -7.94
C ASN A 134 6.27 -31.20 -7.09
N GLN A 135 5.68 -31.02 -5.91
CA GLN A 135 5.19 -32.13 -5.09
C GLN A 135 4.02 -32.86 -5.74
N LYS A 136 3.02 -32.14 -6.26
CA LYS A 136 1.90 -32.73 -7.01
C LYS A 136 2.40 -33.55 -8.21
N ARG A 137 3.35 -33.01 -8.99
CA ARG A 137 3.95 -33.75 -10.13
C ARG A 137 4.65 -35.02 -9.68
N LYS A 138 5.39 -35.01 -8.57
CA LYS A 138 6.04 -36.21 -8.01
C LYS A 138 5.01 -37.26 -7.58
N GLN A 139 3.92 -36.83 -6.94
CA GLN A 139 2.84 -37.73 -6.53
C GLN A 139 2.12 -38.36 -7.72
N LEU A 140 1.78 -37.57 -8.75
CA LEU A 140 1.15 -38.08 -9.98
C LEU A 140 2.03 -39.10 -10.69
N LYS A 141 3.36 -38.86 -10.75
CA LYS A 141 4.32 -39.84 -11.27
C LYS A 141 4.30 -41.15 -10.48
N LYS A 142 4.25 -41.06 -9.15
CA LYS A 142 4.17 -42.24 -8.26
C LYS A 142 2.88 -43.03 -8.47
N ASP A 143 1.78 -42.33 -8.72
CA ASP A 143 0.46 -42.92 -8.93
C ASP A 143 0.22 -43.38 -10.38
N GLY A 144 1.21 -43.25 -11.26
CA GLY A 144 1.10 -43.62 -12.68
C GLY A 144 0.13 -42.75 -13.49
N LYS A 145 -0.25 -41.57 -12.98
CA LYS A 145 -1.16 -40.62 -13.63
C LYS A 145 -0.38 -39.61 -14.50
N PRO A 146 -1.02 -38.99 -15.51
CA PRO A 146 -0.42 -37.91 -16.28
C PRO A 146 0.08 -36.77 -15.37
N THR A 147 1.24 -36.22 -15.67
CA THR A 147 1.90 -35.19 -14.83
C THR A 147 1.49 -33.76 -15.15
N VAL A 148 0.53 -33.61 -16.07
CA VAL A 148 -0.04 -32.31 -16.46
C VAL A 148 -0.95 -31.85 -15.33
N ILE A 149 -0.73 -30.63 -14.85
CA ILE A 149 -1.51 -30.04 -13.77
C ILE A 149 -2.17 -28.75 -14.28
N GLU A 150 -3.33 -28.39 -13.74
CA GLU A 150 -4.05 -27.17 -14.09
C GLU A 150 -3.20 -25.91 -13.94
N GLU A 151 -2.29 -25.88 -12.95
CA GLU A 151 -1.37 -24.77 -12.74
C GLU A 151 -0.21 -24.70 -13.76
N ASP A 152 -0.15 -25.60 -14.75
CA ASP A 152 0.78 -25.51 -15.88
C ASP A 152 0.36 -24.40 -16.87
N ASP A 153 -0.91 -23.99 -16.85
CA ASP A 153 -1.39 -22.81 -17.57
C ASP A 153 -0.83 -21.53 -16.92
N PRO A 154 -0.12 -20.66 -17.68
CA PRO A 154 0.43 -19.40 -17.16
C PRO A 154 -0.60 -18.47 -16.49
N GLU A 155 -1.86 -18.48 -16.91
CA GLU A 155 -2.90 -17.66 -16.29
C GLU A 155 -3.32 -18.20 -14.92
N VAL A 156 -3.52 -19.52 -14.85
CA VAL A 156 -3.87 -20.20 -13.60
C VAL A 156 -2.73 -20.10 -12.60
N PHE A 157 -1.48 -20.24 -13.07
CA PHE A 157 -0.28 -20.04 -12.25
C PHE A 157 -0.24 -18.63 -11.66
N ARG A 158 -0.38 -17.58 -12.49
CA ARG A 158 -0.42 -16.19 -12.02
C ARG A 158 -1.53 -15.98 -10.99
N GLN A 159 -2.71 -16.53 -11.22
CA GLN A 159 -3.82 -16.42 -10.29
C GLN A 159 -3.55 -17.15 -8.96
N ALA A 160 -2.93 -18.33 -9.00
CA ALA A 160 -2.55 -19.10 -7.82
C ALA A 160 -1.49 -18.38 -6.99
N VAL A 161 -0.45 -17.85 -7.65
CA VAL A 161 0.59 -17.02 -7.01
C VAL A 161 -0.05 -15.79 -6.36
N TYR A 162 -0.88 -15.06 -7.09
CA TYR A 162 -1.60 -13.89 -6.55
C TYR A 162 -2.40 -14.25 -5.29
N LYS A 163 -3.22 -15.31 -5.33
CA LYS A 163 -4.01 -15.76 -4.17
C LYS A 163 -3.13 -16.09 -2.98
N GLN A 164 -2.02 -16.79 -3.20
CA GLN A 164 -1.09 -17.18 -2.14
C GLN A 164 -0.35 -15.97 -1.55
N THR A 165 0.14 -15.07 -2.40
CA THR A 165 0.80 -13.83 -1.98
C THR A 165 -0.13 -12.98 -1.13
N MET A 166 -1.38 -12.79 -1.55
CA MET A 166 -2.37 -12.04 -0.77
C MET A 166 -2.64 -12.66 0.61
N LYS A 167 -2.68 -14.00 0.68
CA LYS A 167 -2.79 -14.73 1.94
C LYS A 167 -1.60 -14.48 2.87
N LEU A 168 -0.38 -14.51 2.35
CA LEU A 168 0.83 -14.24 3.13
C LEU A 168 0.84 -12.81 3.70
N PHE A 169 0.48 -11.81 2.90
CA PHE A 169 0.34 -10.43 3.40
C PHE A 169 -0.69 -10.34 4.54
N ALA A 170 -1.84 -11.01 4.40
CA ALA A 170 -2.87 -11.05 5.44
C ALA A 170 -2.37 -11.72 6.73
N GLU A 171 -1.68 -12.85 6.63
CA GLU A 171 -1.11 -13.56 7.80
C GLU A 171 -0.06 -12.71 8.52
N LEU A 172 0.80 -12.02 7.78
CA LEU A 172 1.80 -11.11 8.35
C LEU A 172 1.15 -9.93 9.07
N GLU A 173 0.08 -9.36 8.52
CA GLU A 173 -0.66 -8.27 9.17
C GLU A 173 -1.39 -8.73 10.42
N ILE A 174 -2.00 -9.93 10.40
CA ILE A 174 -2.62 -10.53 11.59
C ILE A 174 -1.56 -10.71 12.68
N LYS A 175 -0.42 -11.32 12.33
CA LYS A 175 0.69 -11.57 13.27
C LYS A 175 1.28 -10.27 13.82
N ARG A 176 1.34 -9.20 13.02
CA ARG A 176 1.74 -7.86 13.46
C ARG A 176 0.79 -7.31 14.51
N LYS A 177 -0.52 -7.36 14.25
CA LYS A 177 -1.56 -6.89 15.19
C LYS A 177 -1.57 -7.67 16.48
N GLU A 178 -1.40 -9.00 16.41
CA GLU A 178 -1.30 -9.86 17.60
C GLU A 178 -0.09 -9.49 18.47
N ARG A 179 1.07 -9.24 17.85
CA ARG A 179 2.27 -8.80 18.56
C ARG A 179 2.07 -7.43 19.21
N GLU A 180 1.53 -6.46 18.47
CA GLU A 180 1.23 -5.12 19.00
C GLU A 180 0.23 -5.18 20.17
N ALA A 181 -0.81 -6.01 20.06
CA ALA A 181 -1.76 -6.23 21.14
C ALA A 181 -1.10 -6.86 22.37
N LYS A 182 -0.23 -7.85 22.17
CA LYS A 182 0.52 -8.50 23.26
C LYS A 182 1.44 -7.50 23.98
N GLU A 183 2.20 -6.70 23.25
CA GLU A 183 3.06 -5.65 23.80
C GLU A 183 2.26 -4.59 24.57
N MET A 184 1.10 -4.19 24.04
CA MET A 184 0.19 -3.26 24.73
C MET A 184 -0.36 -3.83 26.03
N HIS A 185 -0.76 -5.10 26.03
CA HIS A 185 -1.23 -5.79 27.24
C HIS A 185 -0.11 -5.92 28.28
N GLU A 186 1.09 -6.29 27.86
CA GLU A 186 2.25 -6.39 28.74
C GLU A 186 2.64 -5.03 29.34
N ARG A 187 2.66 -3.97 28.52
CA ARG A 187 2.92 -2.60 28.98
C ARG A 187 1.83 -2.06 29.91
N LYS A 188 0.58 -2.51 29.75
CA LYS A 188 -0.51 -2.16 30.68
C LYS A 188 -0.30 -2.85 32.02
N ARG A 189 0.01 -4.15 32.01
CA ARG A 189 0.28 -4.94 33.21
C ARG A 189 1.48 -4.38 34.00
N GLN A 190 2.59 -4.05 33.33
CA GLN A 190 3.75 -3.44 33.98
C GLN A 190 3.41 -2.11 34.67
N ARG A 191 2.59 -1.28 34.03
CA ARG A 191 2.14 -0.01 34.64
C ARG A 191 1.25 -0.24 35.86
N GLU A 192 0.37 -1.23 35.83
CA GLU A 192 -0.47 -1.58 36.98
C GLU A 192 0.39 -2.09 38.16
N GLU A 193 1.39 -2.94 37.89
CA GLU A 193 2.36 -3.42 38.90
C GLU A 193 3.21 -2.27 39.47
N GLU A 194 3.66 -1.32 38.63
CA GLU A 194 4.36 -0.11 39.09
C GLU A 194 3.48 0.80 39.97
N ILE A 195 2.21 0.97 39.63
CA ILE A 195 1.25 1.75 40.44
C ILE A 195 1.04 1.04 41.79
N GLU A 196 0.80 -0.26 41.78
CA GLU A 196 0.58 -1.04 43.00
C GLU A 196 1.80 -1.00 43.94
N THR A 197 3.01 -1.15 43.38
CA THR A 197 4.25 -1.06 44.16
C THR A 197 4.47 0.35 44.73
N GLN A 198 4.16 1.39 43.96
CA GLN A 198 4.20 2.78 44.46
C GLN A 198 3.16 3.03 45.55
N GLU A 199 1.93 2.55 45.39
CA GLU A 199 0.86 2.66 46.40
C GLU A 199 1.22 1.91 47.68
N LYS A 200 1.77 0.70 47.56
CA LYS A 200 2.24 -0.08 48.70
C LYS A 200 3.37 0.63 49.44
N ALA A 201 4.35 1.17 48.72
CA ALA A 201 5.45 1.94 49.30
C ALA A 201 4.97 3.25 49.95
N LYS A 202 3.96 3.94 49.37
CA LYS A 202 3.33 5.10 49.98
C LYS A 202 2.61 4.72 51.28
N ARG A 203 1.81 3.64 51.25
CA ARG A 203 1.09 3.12 52.42
C ARG A 203 2.03 2.72 53.54
N GLU A 204 3.15 2.08 53.21
CA GLU A 204 4.19 1.69 54.18
C GLU A 204 4.86 2.92 54.81
N LYS A 205 5.21 3.93 54.00
CA LYS A 205 5.75 5.21 54.50
C LYS A 205 4.76 5.96 55.38
N GLU A 206 3.47 5.96 55.03
CA GLU A 206 2.43 6.56 55.86
C GLU A 206 2.24 5.80 57.18
N TRP A 207 2.29 4.46 57.14
CA TRP A 207 2.22 3.64 58.34
C TRP A 207 3.40 3.90 59.29
N GLN A 208 4.64 3.94 58.76
CA GLN A 208 5.84 4.27 59.55
C GLN A 208 5.71 5.66 60.21
N LYS A 209 5.24 6.68 59.49
CA LYS A 209 5.07 8.03 60.06
C LYS A 209 3.98 8.14 61.14
N ASN A 210 2.98 7.26 61.11
CA ASN A 210 1.83 7.34 62.01
C ASN A 210 1.98 6.44 63.25
N PHE A 211 2.88 5.46 63.22
CA PHE A 211 3.04 4.45 64.28
C PHE A 211 4.46 4.33 64.84
N GLU A 212 5.35 5.27 64.51
CA GLU A 212 6.68 5.50 65.09
C GLU A 212 6.74 6.91 65.69
#